data_AF-A0A8B7V0I5-F1
#
_entry.id   AF-A0A8B7V0I5-F1
#
_cell.length_a   1.000
_cell.length_b   1.000
_cell.length_c   1.000
_cell.angle_alpha   90.00
_cell.angle_beta   90.00
_cell.angle_gamma   90.00
#
_symmetry.space_group_name_H-M   'P 1'
#
loop_
_entity.id
_entity.type
_entity.pdbx_description
1 polymer ?
#
loop_
_entity_poly.entity_id
_entity_poly.type
_entity_poly.pdbx_seq_one_letter_code
_entity_poly.pdbx_strand_id
1 'polypeptide(L)'
;MEPRRAAPGPPGWGPRVAAGSGTDAELVYHLAGALGTELQELTRRFGTEAAVGLVPLVVRALELLEKAAVGPAPDSLQVSALQAELELRRLREENEHLRRELRSGPREERALLRQLKEVTDRQRDELRAHSRDLLQRSQETEALQEQLQRLLLVNAELRHKLAVVQAQLRVAQDRERERELPREGALQSAEEQRQEPERTTPEDPMDAPQQPGSPLQAGQGSFSREEVEQILQERNELKANVFLLKEELAYFERELLTDHRVPGLLIEAMKVAVRKQRKKIKAKMLGTPEEADSSDEDGSWPLLSNNKGDEPPAPESRIQSSFGLWYQGETEAPEAKTSSTASSQLGREEEASQEPSLESVGSSPASTS
;
A
#
# COMPACT_ATOMS: atom_id res chain seq x y z
N MET A 1 10.32 -60.10 -1.72
CA MET A 1 9.77 -60.71 -0.49
C MET A 1 9.35 -59.58 0.42
N GLU A 2 8.07 -59.22 0.39
CA GLU A 2 7.44 -58.38 1.42
C GLU A 2 6.15 -59.08 1.85
N PRO A 3 5.90 -59.25 3.15
CA PRO A 3 4.77 -60.05 3.62
C PRO A 3 3.48 -59.24 3.57
N ARG A 4 2.50 -59.79 2.86
CA ARG A 4 1.12 -59.34 2.75
C ARG A 4 0.46 -59.37 4.14
N ARG A 5 0.18 -58.19 4.72
CA ARG A 5 -0.61 -58.07 5.96
C ARG A 5 -2.03 -58.60 5.70
N ALA A 6 -2.37 -59.71 6.33
CA ALA A 6 -3.73 -60.19 6.42
C ALA A 6 -4.55 -59.23 7.31
N ALA A 7 -5.71 -58.78 6.83
CA ALA A 7 -6.66 -58.06 7.63
C ALA A 7 -7.29 -59.01 8.67
N PRO A 8 -7.47 -58.60 9.94
CA PRO A 8 -8.24 -59.39 10.89
C PRO A 8 -9.72 -59.32 10.49
N GLY A 9 -10.33 -60.48 10.26
CA GLY A 9 -11.77 -60.58 10.03
C GLY A 9 -12.56 -60.09 11.26
N PRO A 10 -13.80 -59.60 11.07
CA PRO A 10 -14.63 -59.16 12.17
C PRO A 10 -14.93 -60.34 13.11
N PRO A 11 -14.92 -60.16 14.44
CA PRO A 11 -15.44 -61.16 15.34
C PRO A 11 -16.94 -61.29 15.07
N GLY A 12 -17.33 -62.36 14.39
CA GLY A 12 -18.72 -62.74 14.23
C GLY A 12 -19.32 -63.04 15.59
N TRP A 13 -19.93 -62.02 16.20
CA TRP A 13 -20.88 -62.22 17.29
C TRP A 13 -22.19 -62.71 16.68
N GLY A 14 -22.21 -64.00 16.33
CA GLY A 14 -23.46 -64.73 16.19
C GLY A 14 -23.93 -65.16 17.59
N PRO A 15 -25.22 -65.00 17.93
CA PRO A 15 -25.75 -65.55 19.17
C PRO A 15 -25.66 -67.07 19.08
N ARG A 16 -24.82 -67.68 19.92
CA ARG A 16 -24.78 -69.13 20.12
C ARG A 16 -26.02 -69.49 20.93
N VAL A 17 -27.14 -69.71 20.26
CA VAL A 17 -28.34 -70.33 20.84
C VAL A 17 -27.97 -71.76 21.20
N ALA A 18 -27.76 -72.02 22.49
CA ALA A 18 -27.62 -73.35 23.05
C ALA A 18 -28.72 -73.54 24.11
N ALA A 19 -29.70 -74.34 23.71
CA ALA A 19 -30.69 -75.11 24.47
C ALA A 19 -30.81 -74.85 25.99
N GLY A 20 -32.01 -74.42 26.39
CA GLY A 20 -32.46 -74.27 27.78
C GLY A 20 -32.96 -72.86 28.10
N SER A 21 -33.66 -72.21 27.17
CA SER A 21 -34.09 -70.82 27.30
C SER A 21 -35.31 -70.68 28.21
N GLY A 22 -35.09 -70.63 29.51
CA GLY A 22 -35.90 -69.73 30.32
C GLY A 22 -35.29 -68.33 30.19
N THR A 23 -36.09 -67.30 29.94
CA THR A 23 -35.57 -65.92 30.03
C THR A 23 -34.91 -65.69 31.40
N ASP A 24 -33.93 -64.78 31.50
CA ASP A 24 -33.32 -64.47 32.80
C ASP A 24 -34.40 -64.07 33.83
N ALA A 25 -35.51 -63.48 33.38
CA ALA A 25 -36.72 -63.22 34.18
C ALA A 25 -37.42 -64.51 34.66
N GLU A 26 -37.55 -65.55 33.83
CA GLU A 26 -38.08 -66.85 34.25
C GLU A 26 -37.21 -67.51 35.34
N LEU A 27 -35.89 -67.39 35.24
CA LEU A 27 -34.98 -67.87 36.30
C LEU A 27 -35.20 -67.11 37.62
N VAL A 28 -35.42 -65.78 37.56
CA VAL A 28 -35.77 -64.96 38.74
C VAL A 28 -37.09 -65.41 39.36
N TYR A 29 -38.12 -65.72 38.55
CA TYR A 29 -39.40 -66.22 39.07
C TYR A 29 -39.27 -67.62 39.70
N HIS A 30 -38.48 -68.52 39.11
CA HIS A 30 -38.19 -69.83 39.72
C HIS A 30 -37.45 -69.71 41.06
N LEU A 31 -36.45 -68.82 41.13
CA LEU A 31 -35.74 -68.50 42.37
C LEU A 31 -36.67 -67.88 43.42
N ALA A 32 -37.55 -66.97 43.03
CA ALA A 32 -38.55 -66.37 43.91
C ALA A 32 -39.48 -67.42 44.51
N GLY A 33 -39.93 -68.40 43.71
CA GLY A 33 -40.75 -69.52 44.18
C GLY A 33 -40.02 -70.40 45.21
N ALA A 34 -38.77 -70.78 44.92
CA ALA A 34 -37.95 -71.57 45.84
C ALA A 34 -37.66 -70.83 47.15
N LEU A 35 -37.29 -69.55 47.07
CA LEU A 35 -37.08 -68.69 48.23
C LEU A 35 -38.37 -68.51 49.05
N GLY A 36 -39.53 -68.41 48.40
CA GLY A 36 -40.83 -68.35 49.06
C GLY A 36 -41.12 -69.59 49.90
N THR A 37 -40.82 -70.79 49.39
CA THR A 37 -41.00 -72.05 50.16
C THR A 37 -40.07 -72.14 51.37
N GLU A 38 -38.82 -71.70 51.23
CA GLU A 38 -37.85 -71.68 52.34
C GLU A 38 -38.23 -70.65 53.42
N LEU A 39 -38.70 -69.46 53.01
CA LEU A 39 -39.20 -68.44 53.93
C LEU A 39 -40.47 -68.89 54.67
N GLN A 40 -41.34 -69.66 54.01
CA GLN A 40 -42.52 -70.25 54.64
C GLN A 40 -42.14 -71.33 55.66
N GLU A 41 -41.14 -72.16 55.38
CA GLU A 41 -40.62 -73.14 56.34
C GLU A 41 -39.90 -72.47 57.52
N LEU A 42 -39.18 -71.36 57.29
CA LEU A 42 -38.60 -70.53 58.35
C LEU A 42 -39.67 -69.94 59.27
N THR A 43 -40.76 -69.43 58.68
CA THR A 43 -41.93 -68.93 59.41
C THR A 43 -42.59 -70.03 60.25
N ARG A 44 -42.68 -71.26 59.72
CA ARG A 44 -43.22 -72.43 60.43
C ARG A 44 -42.37 -72.85 61.62
N ARG A 45 -41.04 -72.71 61.53
CA ARG A 45 -40.09 -73.14 62.57
C ARG A 45 -39.81 -72.10 63.64
N PHE A 46 -39.77 -70.81 63.28
CA PHE A 46 -39.30 -69.73 64.16
C PHE A 46 -40.37 -68.66 64.46
N GLY A 47 -41.59 -68.84 63.96
CA GLY A 47 -42.68 -67.88 64.13
C GLY A 47 -42.63 -66.73 63.13
N THR A 48 -43.71 -65.96 63.06
CA THR A 48 -43.89 -64.86 62.10
C THR A 48 -42.89 -63.73 62.31
N GLU A 49 -42.52 -63.45 63.57
CA GLU A 49 -41.60 -62.38 63.96
C GLU A 49 -40.23 -62.46 63.26
N ALA A 50 -39.73 -63.67 62.99
CA ALA A 50 -38.46 -63.87 62.31
C ALA A 50 -38.52 -63.54 60.79
N ALA A 51 -39.71 -63.61 60.18
CA ALA A 51 -39.90 -63.43 58.75
C ALA A 51 -40.38 -62.01 58.36
N VAL A 52 -41.06 -61.29 59.27
CA VAL A 52 -41.70 -59.98 58.98
C VAL A 52 -40.73 -58.96 58.38
N GLY A 53 -39.48 -58.89 58.86
CA GLY A 53 -38.48 -57.94 58.35
C GLY A 53 -37.70 -58.42 57.12
N LEU A 54 -37.56 -59.74 56.94
CA LEU A 54 -36.74 -60.33 55.88
C LEU A 54 -37.48 -60.40 54.54
N VAL A 55 -38.77 -60.77 54.57
CA VAL A 55 -39.58 -60.96 53.36
C VAL A 55 -39.60 -59.70 52.48
N PRO A 56 -39.86 -58.47 53.00
CA PRO A 56 -39.85 -57.26 52.16
C PRO A 56 -38.50 -56.95 51.51
N LEU A 57 -37.39 -57.28 52.18
CA LEU A 57 -36.04 -57.07 51.64
C LEU A 57 -35.72 -58.06 50.52
N VAL A 58 -36.11 -59.33 50.68
CA VAL A 58 -35.95 -60.37 49.65
C VAL A 58 -36.81 -60.03 48.43
N VAL A 59 -38.06 -59.61 48.64
CA VAL A 59 -38.94 -59.17 47.54
C VAL A 59 -38.33 -57.98 46.80
N ARG A 60 -37.85 -56.95 47.51
CA ARG A 60 -37.19 -55.80 46.87
C ARG A 60 -35.93 -56.16 46.11
N ALA A 61 -35.13 -57.12 46.60
CA ALA A 61 -33.95 -57.62 45.89
C ALA A 61 -34.35 -58.39 44.61
N LEU A 62 -35.39 -59.23 44.68
CA LEU A 62 -35.93 -59.96 43.54
C LEU A 62 -36.55 -59.00 42.49
N GLU A 63 -37.25 -57.95 42.91
CA GLU A 63 -37.78 -56.91 42.01
C GLU A 63 -36.68 -56.15 41.26
N LEU A 64 -35.55 -55.84 41.94
CA LEU A 64 -34.40 -55.20 41.29
C LEU A 64 -33.72 -56.15 40.31
N LEU A 65 -33.64 -57.44 40.66
CA LEU A 65 -33.09 -58.47 39.79
C LEU A 65 -33.97 -58.71 38.57
N GLU A 66 -35.29 -58.73 38.73
CA GLU A 66 -36.27 -58.81 37.65
C GLU A 66 -36.15 -57.61 36.71
N LYS A 67 -36.07 -56.38 37.24
CA LYS A 67 -35.86 -55.17 36.42
C LYS A 67 -34.56 -55.21 35.62
N ALA A 68 -33.49 -55.75 36.20
CA ALA A 68 -32.22 -55.91 35.52
C ALA A 68 -32.25 -57.02 34.46
N ALA A 69 -32.95 -58.12 34.72
CA ALA A 69 -33.09 -59.28 33.83
C ALA A 69 -34.04 -59.02 32.66
N VAL A 70 -35.13 -58.28 32.88
CA VAL A 70 -36.08 -57.86 31.84
C VAL A 70 -35.47 -56.76 30.96
N GLY A 71 -34.51 -56.00 31.48
CA GLY A 71 -33.83 -54.93 30.77
C GLY A 71 -34.68 -53.67 30.59
N PRO A 72 -34.13 -52.61 29.97
CA PRO A 72 -34.90 -51.41 29.64
C PRO A 72 -36.08 -51.78 28.73
N ALA A 73 -37.24 -51.18 28.98
CA ALA A 73 -38.46 -51.46 28.23
C ALA A 73 -38.21 -51.34 26.71
N PRO A 74 -38.81 -52.23 25.90
CA PRO A 74 -38.59 -52.25 24.45
C PRO A 74 -38.87 -50.90 23.79
N ASP A 75 -39.85 -50.15 24.30
CA ASP A 75 -40.20 -48.82 23.81
C ASP A 75 -39.09 -47.78 24.07
N SER A 76 -38.39 -47.87 25.21
CA SER A 76 -37.26 -46.98 25.52
C SER A 76 -36.05 -47.27 24.63
N LEU A 77 -35.79 -48.56 24.34
CA LEU A 77 -34.74 -48.96 23.40
C LEU A 77 -35.07 -48.54 21.97
N GLN A 78 -36.33 -48.68 21.55
CA GLN A 78 -36.79 -48.25 20.24
C GLN A 78 -36.65 -46.73 20.07
N VAL A 79 -37.04 -45.93 21.07
CA VAL A 79 -36.88 -44.47 21.01
C VAL A 79 -35.40 -44.09 20.90
N SER A 80 -34.52 -44.71 21.71
CA SER A 80 -33.07 -44.46 21.63
C SER A 80 -32.47 -44.88 20.28
N ALA A 81 -32.90 -46.02 19.74
CA ALA A 81 -32.47 -46.50 18.42
C ALA A 81 -32.92 -45.54 17.30
N LEU A 82 -34.16 -45.07 17.33
CA LEU A 82 -34.69 -44.11 16.36
C LEU A 82 -33.95 -42.76 16.44
N GLN A 83 -33.64 -42.29 17.64
CA GLN A 83 -32.82 -41.09 17.83
C GLN A 83 -31.42 -41.26 17.23
N ALA A 84 -30.76 -42.38 17.51
CA ALA A 84 -29.45 -42.70 16.93
C ALA A 84 -29.51 -42.82 15.39
N GLU A 85 -30.59 -43.35 14.83
CA GLU A 85 -30.78 -43.41 13.38
C GLU A 85 -30.92 -42.03 12.74
N LEU A 86 -31.65 -41.11 13.38
CA LEU A 86 -31.79 -39.73 12.91
C LEU A 86 -30.46 -38.98 12.96
N GLU A 87 -29.71 -39.12 14.05
CA GLU A 87 -28.36 -38.55 14.17
C GLU A 87 -27.42 -39.10 13.10
N LEU A 88 -27.48 -40.41 12.86
CA LEU A 88 -26.67 -41.06 11.82
C LEU A 88 -27.05 -40.57 10.42
N ARG A 89 -28.33 -40.29 10.15
CA ARG A 89 -28.77 -39.68 8.89
C ARG A 89 -28.23 -38.26 8.74
N ARG A 90 -28.36 -37.43 9.77
CA ARG A 90 -27.82 -36.07 9.79
C ARG A 90 -26.31 -36.05 9.54
N LEU A 91 -25.55 -36.88 10.27
CA LEU A 91 -24.10 -36.96 10.10
C LEU A 91 -23.70 -37.45 8.71
N ARG A 92 -24.49 -38.35 8.08
CA ARG A 92 -24.27 -38.77 6.69
C ARG A 92 -24.46 -37.61 5.72
N GLU A 93 -25.53 -36.84 5.88
CA GLU A 93 -25.81 -35.67 5.04
C GLU A 93 -24.69 -34.61 5.17
N GLU A 94 -24.27 -34.31 6.40
CA GLU A 94 -23.14 -33.41 6.68
C GLU A 94 -21.84 -33.96 6.06
N ASN A 95 -21.56 -35.26 6.18
CA ASN A 95 -20.36 -35.87 5.59
C ASN A 95 -20.39 -35.81 4.06
N GLU A 96 -21.55 -36.03 3.44
CA GLU A 96 -21.69 -35.86 1.99
C GLU A 96 -21.49 -34.42 1.55
N HIS A 97 -22.00 -33.45 2.31
CA HIS A 97 -21.79 -32.03 2.06
C HIS A 97 -20.31 -31.67 2.12
N LEU A 98 -19.62 -32.02 3.21
CA LEU A 98 -18.18 -31.81 3.35
C LEU A 98 -17.37 -32.51 2.24
N ARG A 99 -17.79 -33.70 1.80
CA ARG A 99 -17.16 -34.38 0.65
C ARG A 99 -17.40 -33.65 -0.67
N ARG A 100 -18.51 -32.92 -0.84
CA ARG A 100 -18.75 -32.10 -2.03
C ARG A 100 -17.86 -30.85 -1.99
N GLU A 101 -17.78 -30.17 -0.85
CA GLU A 101 -16.90 -29.01 -0.63
C GLU A 101 -15.42 -29.35 -0.82
N LEU A 102 -14.95 -30.46 -0.24
CA LEU A 102 -13.58 -30.92 -0.41
C LEU A 102 -13.26 -31.27 -1.88
N ARG A 103 -14.27 -31.64 -2.67
CA ARG A 103 -14.12 -31.89 -4.12
C ARG A 103 -14.22 -30.61 -4.96
N SER A 104 -14.92 -29.57 -4.50
CA SER A 104 -15.03 -28.28 -5.20
C SER A 104 -13.84 -27.37 -4.95
N GLY A 105 -13.29 -27.34 -3.73
CA GLY A 105 -12.11 -26.51 -3.39
C GLY A 105 -10.95 -26.66 -4.39
N PRO A 106 -10.46 -27.88 -4.67
CA PRO A 106 -9.41 -28.09 -5.67
C PRO A 106 -9.80 -27.67 -7.09
N ARG A 107 -11.09 -27.64 -7.43
CA ARG A 107 -11.56 -27.18 -8.75
C ARG A 107 -11.55 -25.66 -8.85
N GLU A 108 -11.98 -24.99 -7.80
CA GLU A 108 -11.94 -23.53 -7.67
C GLU A 108 -10.49 -23.03 -7.67
N GLU A 109 -9.61 -23.65 -6.88
CA GLU A 109 -8.17 -23.36 -6.88
C GLU A 109 -7.55 -23.55 -8.27
N ARG A 110 -7.90 -24.63 -8.98
CA ARG A 110 -7.44 -24.84 -10.37
C ARG A 110 -8.00 -23.80 -11.32
N ALA A 111 -9.21 -23.30 -11.10
CA ALA A 111 -9.79 -22.23 -11.92
C ALA A 111 -9.06 -20.91 -11.69
N LEU A 112 -8.81 -20.55 -10.41
CA LEU A 112 -8.03 -19.38 -10.03
C LEU A 112 -6.60 -19.45 -10.59
N LEU A 113 -5.93 -20.60 -10.49
CA LEU A 113 -4.59 -20.80 -11.07
C LEU A 113 -4.59 -20.63 -12.59
N ARG A 114 -5.64 -21.06 -13.29
CA ARG A 114 -5.77 -20.82 -14.74
C ARG A 114 -5.94 -19.33 -15.03
N GLN A 115 -6.79 -18.63 -14.29
CA GLN A 115 -6.97 -17.17 -14.44
C GLN A 115 -5.66 -16.41 -14.17
N LEU A 116 -4.94 -16.75 -13.10
CA LEU A 116 -3.63 -16.17 -12.79
C LEU A 116 -2.62 -16.45 -13.88
N LYS A 117 -2.59 -17.67 -14.41
CA LYS A 117 -1.74 -18.02 -15.55
C LYS A 117 -2.07 -17.18 -16.78
N GLU A 118 -3.35 -17.06 -17.13
CA GLU A 118 -3.77 -16.24 -18.27
C GLU A 118 -3.37 -14.77 -18.11
N VAL A 119 -3.56 -14.18 -16.93
CA VAL A 119 -3.13 -12.80 -16.65
C VAL A 119 -1.61 -12.68 -16.74
N THR A 120 -0.88 -13.64 -16.18
CA THR A 120 0.59 -13.66 -16.26
C THR A 120 1.09 -13.78 -17.70
N ASP A 121 0.46 -14.64 -18.51
CA ASP A 121 0.81 -14.83 -19.91
C ASP A 121 0.47 -13.58 -20.74
N ARG A 122 -0.68 -12.92 -20.49
CA ARG A 122 -1.03 -11.61 -21.08
C ARG A 122 0.03 -10.55 -20.74
N GLN A 123 0.38 -10.41 -19.46
CA GLN A 123 1.40 -9.44 -19.02
C GLN A 123 2.77 -9.72 -19.66
N ARG A 124 3.15 -10.99 -19.82
CA ARG A 124 4.39 -11.35 -20.53
C ARG A 124 4.34 -10.95 -22.00
N ASP A 125 3.21 -11.15 -22.67
CA ASP A 125 3.06 -10.78 -24.06
C ASP A 125 3.01 -9.26 -24.25
N GLU A 126 2.37 -8.52 -23.34
CA GLU A 126 2.42 -7.06 -23.28
C GLU A 126 3.84 -6.54 -23.08
N LEU A 127 4.61 -7.12 -22.14
CA LEU A 127 6.02 -6.76 -21.94
C LEU A 127 6.87 -7.05 -23.18
N ARG A 128 6.62 -8.16 -23.89
CA ARG A 128 7.30 -8.47 -25.16
C ARG A 128 6.92 -7.47 -26.25
N ALA A 129 5.66 -7.05 -26.34
CA ALA A 129 5.21 -6.03 -27.29
C ALA A 129 5.88 -4.69 -26.99
N HIS A 130 5.82 -4.22 -25.75
CA HIS A 130 6.49 -2.99 -25.32
C HIS A 130 8.00 -3.03 -25.55
N SER A 131 8.65 -4.17 -25.35
CA SER A 131 10.09 -4.32 -25.62
C SER A 131 10.40 -4.16 -27.12
N ARG A 132 9.54 -4.68 -28.01
CA ARG A 132 9.68 -4.48 -29.46
C ARG A 132 9.44 -3.03 -29.85
N ASP A 133 8.42 -2.40 -29.28
CA ASP A 133 8.12 -0.98 -29.54
C ASP A 133 9.26 -0.07 -29.09
N LEU A 134 9.85 -0.35 -27.91
CA LEU A 134 11.01 0.38 -27.42
C LEU A 134 12.23 0.22 -28.33
N LEU A 135 12.49 -0.99 -28.82
CA LEU A 135 13.57 -1.25 -29.78
C LEU A 135 13.33 -0.54 -31.12
N GLN A 136 12.08 -0.51 -31.60
CA GLN A 136 11.76 0.22 -32.82
C GLN A 136 11.98 1.73 -32.63
N ARG A 137 11.48 2.30 -31.52
CA ARG A 137 11.70 3.71 -31.20
C ARG A 137 13.17 4.04 -31.02
N SER A 138 13.97 3.15 -30.42
CA SER A 138 15.41 3.38 -30.29
C SER A 138 16.08 3.45 -31.66
N GLN A 139 15.75 2.53 -32.57
CA GLN A 139 16.24 2.55 -33.96
C GLN A 139 15.83 3.83 -34.70
N GLU A 140 14.58 4.30 -34.52
CA GLU A 140 14.11 5.57 -35.09
C GLU A 140 14.90 6.76 -34.54
N THR A 141 15.17 6.78 -33.23
CA THR A 141 15.98 7.84 -32.62
C THR A 141 17.44 7.81 -33.12
N GLU A 142 18.03 6.63 -33.29
CA GLU A 142 19.37 6.48 -33.86
C GLU A 142 19.42 6.98 -35.31
N ALA A 143 18.43 6.61 -36.13
CA ALA A 143 18.33 7.08 -37.51
C ALA A 143 18.19 8.61 -37.61
N LEU A 144 17.38 9.22 -36.73
CA LEU A 144 17.24 10.68 -36.66
C LEU A 144 18.54 11.35 -36.18
N GLN A 145 19.25 10.76 -35.22
CA GLN A 145 20.56 11.24 -34.78
C GLN A 145 21.59 11.21 -35.91
N GLU A 146 21.62 10.14 -36.72
CA GLU A 146 22.48 10.07 -37.90
C GLU A 146 22.13 11.16 -38.92
N GLN A 147 20.84 11.38 -39.18
CA GLN A 147 20.40 12.45 -40.09
C GLN A 147 20.84 13.83 -39.59
N LEU A 148 20.70 14.09 -38.28
CA LEU A 148 21.16 15.32 -37.66
C LEU A 148 22.68 15.49 -37.83
N GLN A 149 23.47 14.45 -37.56
CA GLN A 149 24.92 14.49 -37.75
C GLN A 149 25.31 14.81 -39.20
N ARG A 150 24.65 14.20 -40.18
CA ARG A 150 24.86 14.50 -41.61
C ARG A 150 24.53 15.96 -41.94
N LEU A 151 23.42 16.48 -41.42
CA LEU A 151 23.04 17.89 -41.62
C LEU A 151 24.03 18.86 -40.97
N LEU A 152 24.55 18.53 -39.78
CA LEU A 152 25.57 19.35 -39.11
C LEU A 152 26.85 19.41 -39.94
N LEU A 153 27.30 18.30 -40.52
CA LEU A 153 28.45 18.25 -41.43
C LEU A 153 28.22 19.15 -42.65
N VAL A 154 27.09 19.00 -43.34
CA VAL A 154 26.74 19.84 -44.50
C VAL A 154 26.64 21.32 -44.11
N ASN A 155 26.08 21.64 -42.94
CA ASN A 155 25.99 23.02 -42.46
C ASN A 155 27.38 23.63 -42.24
N ALA A 156 28.31 22.88 -41.65
CA ALA A 156 29.69 23.31 -41.45
C ALA A 156 30.41 23.55 -42.80
N GLU A 157 30.23 22.65 -43.78
CA GLU A 157 30.76 22.83 -45.13
C GLU A 157 30.20 24.09 -45.81
N LEU A 158 28.91 24.35 -45.70
CA LEU A 158 28.28 25.55 -46.26
C LEU A 158 28.81 26.83 -45.60
N ARG A 159 28.98 26.85 -44.27
CA ARG A 159 29.60 27.98 -43.56
C ARG A 159 31.04 28.20 -44.03
N HIS A 160 31.80 27.14 -44.24
CA HIS A 160 33.16 27.24 -44.76
C HIS A 160 33.17 27.80 -46.20
N LYS A 161 32.31 27.30 -47.08
CA LYS A 161 32.15 27.82 -48.45
C LYS A 161 31.77 29.30 -48.45
N LEU A 162 30.83 29.70 -47.59
CA LEU A 162 30.44 31.11 -47.42
C LEU A 162 31.64 31.96 -46.96
N ALA A 163 32.41 31.50 -45.98
CA ALA A 163 33.60 32.21 -45.50
C ALA A 163 34.66 32.39 -46.61
N VAL A 164 34.89 31.35 -47.43
CA VAL A 164 35.80 31.42 -48.57
C VAL A 164 35.31 32.43 -49.61
N VAL A 165 34.02 32.40 -49.98
CA VAL A 165 33.44 33.34 -50.94
C VAL A 165 33.48 34.78 -50.40
N GLN A 166 33.19 34.98 -49.11
CA GLN A 166 33.29 36.29 -48.48
C GLN A 166 34.74 36.81 -48.46
N ALA A 167 35.72 35.95 -48.21
CA ALA A 167 37.14 36.33 -48.27
C ALA A 167 37.55 36.70 -49.71
N GLN A 168 37.11 35.94 -50.71
CA GLN A 168 37.35 36.25 -52.13
C GLN A 168 36.72 37.59 -52.53
N LEU A 169 35.50 37.89 -52.07
CA LEU A 169 34.82 39.17 -52.33
C LEU A 169 35.62 40.35 -51.75
N ARG A 170 36.13 40.23 -50.51
CA ARG A 170 36.97 41.27 -49.91
C ARG A 170 38.24 41.51 -50.70
N VAL A 171 38.94 40.45 -51.09
CA VAL A 171 40.14 40.56 -51.93
C VAL A 171 39.84 41.20 -53.30
N ALA A 172 38.68 40.89 -53.89
CA ALA A 172 38.26 41.54 -55.14
C ALA A 172 37.97 43.03 -54.95
N GLN A 173 37.29 43.41 -53.87
CA GLN A 173 37.01 44.80 -53.51
C GLN A 173 38.28 45.59 -53.21
N ASP A 174 39.24 44.99 -52.49
CA ASP A 174 40.53 45.62 -52.21
C ASP A 174 41.31 45.86 -53.50
N ARG A 175 41.29 44.91 -54.44
CA ARG A 175 41.89 45.09 -55.78
C ARG A 175 41.16 46.15 -56.62
N GLU A 176 39.85 46.28 -56.50
CA GLU A 176 39.10 47.36 -57.15
C GLU A 176 39.49 48.73 -56.57
N ARG A 177 39.54 48.86 -55.24
CA ARG A 177 40.03 50.07 -54.55
C ARG A 177 41.46 50.43 -54.94
N GLU A 178 42.36 49.46 -54.99
CA GLU A 178 43.74 49.65 -55.44
C GLU A 178 43.84 50.10 -56.91
N ARG A 179 42.87 49.73 -57.76
CA ARG A 179 42.80 50.20 -59.17
C ARG A 179 42.13 51.56 -59.30
N GLU A 180 41.21 51.88 -58.41
CA GLU A 180 40.52 53.17 -58.34
C GLU A 180 41.43 54.27 -57.80
N LEU A 181 42.30 53.99 -56.81
CA LEU A 181 43.24 54.97 -56.22
C LEU A 181 44.17 55.65 -57.26
N PRO A 182 44.83 54.96 -58.21
CA PRO A 182 45.57 55.61 -59.29
C PRO A 182 44.69 56.38 -60.27
N ARG A 183 43.44 55.95 -60.44
CA ARG A 183 42.47 56.54 -61.37
C ARG A 183 41.90 57.84 -60.81
N GLU A 184 41.54 57.85 -59.53
CA GLU A 184 41.16 59.03 -58.76
C GLU A 184 42.34 59.97 -58.58
N GLY A 185 43.55 59.49 -58.29
CA GLY A 185 44.76 60.34 -58.26
C GLY A 185 45.08 61.00 -59.60
N ALA A 186 44.84 60.31 -60.72
CA ALA A 186 44.98 60.89 -62.06
C ALA A 186 43.85 61.88 -62.41
N LEU A 187 42.63 61.65 -61.93
CA LEU A 187 41.50 62.56 -62.08
C LEU A 187 41.64 63.79 -61.16
N GLN A 188 42.12 63.62 -59.93
CA GLN A 188 42.44 64.70 -58.99
C GLN A 188 43.65 65.51 -59.45
N SER A 189 44.72 64.89 -59.98
CA SER A 189 45.79 65.65 -60.65
C SER A 189 45.32 66.33 -61.93
N ALA A 190 44.33 65.80 -62.65
CA ALA A 190 43.72 66.47 -63.81
C ALA A 190 42.73 67.59 -63.40
N GLU A 191 42.09 67.49 -62.24
CA GLU A 191 41.25 68.53 -61.63
C GLU A 191 42.09 69.62 -60.93
N GLU A 192 43.21 69.27 -60.28
CA GLU A 192 44.22 70.17 -59.72
C GLU A 192 45.01 70.88 -60.83
N GLN A 193 45.33 70.20 -61.94
CA GLN A 193 45.86 70.88 -63.14
C GLN A 193 44.81 71.77 -63.85
N ARG A 194 43.52 71.65 -63.50
CA ARG A 194 42.47 72.58 -63.93
C ARG A 194 42.14 73.65 -62.89
N GLN A 195 42.72 73.60 -61.69
CA GLN A 195 42.47 74.59 -60.66
C GLN A 195 43.77 75.06 -60.01
N GLU A 196 44.32 76.16 -60.51
CA GLU A 196 44.89 77.28 -59.73
C GLU A 196 45.18 78.48 -60.68
N PRO A 197 45.16 79.77 -60.25
CA PRO A 197 44.49 80.37 -59.09
C PRO A 197 43.79 81.72 -59.41
N GLU A 198 42.67 82.04 -58.76
CA GLU A 198 42.35 83.45 -58.47
C GLU A 198 42.44 83.67 -56.95
N ARG A 199 43.45 84.44 -56.54
CA ARG A 199 43.61 84.95 -55.18
C ARG A 199 43.08 86.37 -55.12
N THR A 200 42.16 86.63 -54.19
CA THR A 200 42.17 87.85 -53.37
C THR A 200 41.61 87.55 -51.97
N THR A 201 42.50 87.62 -50.98
CA THR A 201 42.28 87.76 -49.52
C THR A 201 41.74 89.16 -49.17
N PRO A 202 41.50 89.56 -47.90
CA PRO A 202 41.35 88.85 -46.61
C PRO A 202 40.05 89.25 -45.84
N GLU A 203 39.74 88.63 -44.70
CA GLU A 203 39.46 89.26 -43.38
C GLU A 203 39.05 88.19 -42.33
N ASP A 204 39.72 88.24 -41.18
CA ASP A 204 39.61 87.49 -39.92
C ASP A 204 38.30 87.82 -39.13
N PRO A 205 38.12 87.45 -37.84
CA PRO A 205 38.29 86.17 -37.14
C PRO A 205 37.03 85.83 -36.30
N MET A 206 36.70 84.55 -36.05
CA MET A 206 35.96 84.21 -34.81
C MET A 206 36.03 82.75 -34.40
N ASP A 207 36.40 82.60 -33.12
CA ASP A 207 36.11 81.55 -32.14
C ASP A 207 36.59 80.10 -32.32
N ALA A 208 37.61 79.81 -31.50
CA ALA A 208 37.92 78.51 -30.88
C ALA A 208 36.80 78.06 -29.90
N PRO A 209 36.92 76.97 -29.09
CA PRO A 209 37.99 75.96 -29.02
C PRO A 209 37.51 74.48 -28.81
N GLN A 210 38.46 73.53 -28.93
CA GLN A 210 38.57 72.26 -28.17
C GLN A 210 37.49 71.15 -28.40
N GLN A 211 37.86 69.87 -28.59
CA GLN A 211 38.58 69.07 -27.58
C GLN A 211 39.54 68.02 -28.16
N PRO A 212 40.78 68.01 -27.64
CA PRO A 212 41.51 66.81 -27.23
C PRO A 212 41.39 66.61 -25.70
N GLY A 213 41.17 65.38 -25.26
CA GLY A 213 41.06 64.97 -23.85
C GLY A 213 39.61 64.72 -23.45
N SER A 214 39.24 63.73 -22.64
CA SER A 214 40.00 62.80 -21.81
C SER A 214 38.99 61.74 -21.29
N PRO A 215 39.45 60.66 -20.65
CA PRO A 215 38.69 59.43 -20.47
C PRO A 215 37.64 59.57 -19.36
N LEU A 216 36.36 59.71 -19.73
CA LEU A 216 35.28 59.52 -18.77
C LEU A 216 34.91 58.04 -18.71
N GLN A 217 35.69 57.32 -17.89
CA GLN A 217 35.17 56.54 -16.77
C GLN A 217 33.77 55.92 -17.00
N ALA A 218 33.64 55.09 -18.03
CA ALA A 218 32.62 54.05 -18.02
C ALA A 218 32.96 53.12 -16.86
N GLY A 219 32.02 53.03 -15.91
CA GLY A 219 32.16 52.26 -14.68
C GLY A 219 32.94 50.97 -14.89
N GLN A 220 34.08 50.89 -14.22
CA GLN A 220 34.92 49.71 -14.15
C GLN A 220 34.06 48.51 -13.73
N GLY A 221 33.85 47.63 -14.69
CA GLY A 221 33.07 46.41 -14.58
C GLY A 221 32.87 45.78 -15.95
N SER A 222 33.85 45.93 -16.85
CA SER A 222 33.80 45.32 -18.18
C SER A 222 34.33 43.90 -18.06
N PHE A 223 33.44 42.95 -17.81
CA PHE A 223 33.74 41.53 -17.99
C PHE A 223 34.39 41.32 -19.36
N SER A 224 35.44 40.49 -19.42
CA SER A 224 36.04 40.10 -20.69
C SER A 224 35.03 39.30 -21.52
N ARG A 225 35.15 39.34 -22.85
CA ARG A 225 34.27 38.56 -23.74
C ARG A 225 34.32 37.07 -23.41
N GLU A 226 35.50 36.56 -23.06
CA GLU A 226 35.72 35.18 -22.63
C GLU A 226 35.05 34.88 -21.28
N GLU A 227 35.05 35.83 -20.33
CA GLU A 227 34.37 35.67 -19.04
C GLU A 227 32.86 35.59 -19.22
N VAL A 228 32.30 36.39 -20.13
CA VAL A 228 30.87 36.32 -20.47
C VAL A 228 30.52 34.98 -21.15
N GLU A 229 31.38 34.49 -22.05
CA GLU A 229 31.20 33.17 -22.66
C GLU A 229 31.25 32.04 -21.61
N GLN A 230 32.17 32.10 -20.66
CA GLN A 230 32.27 31.17 -19.53
C GLN A 230 31.02 31.22 -18.64
N ILE A 231 30.57 32.41 -18.23
CA ILE A 231 29.36 32.58 -17.41
C ILE A 231 28.13 32.03 -18.13
N LEU A 232 28.03 32.23 -19.45
CA LEU A 232 26.93 31.69 -20.24
C LEU A 232 26.98 30.16 -20.31
N GLN A 233 28.17 29.58 -20.44
CA GLN A 233 28.35 28.13 -20.41
C GLN A 233 27.95 27.56 -19.04
N GLU A 234 28.50 28.10 -17.95
CA GLU A 234 28.16 27.67 -16.59
C GLU A 234 26.66 27.84 -16.31
N ARG A 235 26.05 28.93 -16.78
CA ARG A 235 24.59 29.14 -16.65
C ARG A 235 23.80 28.08 -17.41
N ASN A 236 24.25 27.67 -18.60
CA ASN A 236 23.61 26.60 -19.35
C ASN A 236 23.77 25.24 -18.64
N GLU A 237 24.95 24.94 -18.11
CA GLU A 237 25.23 23.73 -17.34
C GLU A 237 24.37 23.67 -16.07
N LEU A 238 24.32 24.75 -15.29
CA LEU A 238 23.47 24.85 -14.11
C LEU A 238 21.98 24.72 -14.46
N LYS A 239 21.54 25.26 -15.60
CA LYS A 239 20.16 25.09 -16.07
C LYS A 239 19.85 23.62 -16.39
N ALA A 240 20.79 22.91 -17.02
CA ALA A 240 20.66 21.48 -17.27
C ALA A 240 20.66 20.68 -15.96
N ASN A 241 21.57 20.97 -15.04
CA ASN A 241 21.63 20.31 -13.72
C ASN A 241 20.36 20.54 -12.90
N VAL A 242 19.81 21.76 -12.87
CA VAL A 242 18.53 22.06 -12.20
C VAL A 242 17.37 21.30 -12.84
N PHE A 243 17.41 21.07 -14.15
CA PHE A 243 16.40 20.26 -14.84
C PHE A 243 16.52 18.79 -14.44
N LEU A 244 17.73 18.20 -14.51
CA LEU A 244 17.97 16.80 -14.12
C LEU A 244 17.63 16.55 -12.65
N LEU A 245 18.04 17.43 -11.74
CA LEU A 245 17.71 17.30 -10.31
C LEU A 245 16.20 17.38 -10.05
N LYS A 246 15.43 18.15 -10.83
CA LYS A 246 13.97 18.15 -10.71
C LYS A 246 13.35 16.83 -11.15
N GLU A 247 13.90 16.21 -12.19
CA GLU A 247 13.47 14.90 -12.67
C GLU A 247 13.83 13.80 -11.66
N GLU A 248 15.04 13.81 -11.11
CA GLU A 248 15.46 12.89 -10.04
C GLU A 248 14.59 13.03 -8.79
N LEU A 249 14.28 14.25 -8.36
CA LEU A 249 13.35 14.48 -7.26
C LEU A 249 11.96 13.91 -7.56
N ALA A 250 11.43 14.16 -8.77
CA ALA A 250 10.14 13.60 -9.18
C ALA A 250 10.16 12.06 -9.26
N TYR A 251 11.29 11.47 -9.66
CA TYR A 251 11.50 10.02 -9.64
C TYR A 251 11.41 9.47 -8.22
N PHE A 252 12.17 10.02 -7.27
CA PHE A 252 12.13 9.56 -5.89
C PHE A 252 10.76 9.79 -5.25
N GLU A 253 10.08 10.91 -5.53
CA GLU A 253 8.72 11.15 -5.07
C GLU A 253 7.73 10.05 -5.52
N ARG A 254 7.85 9.60 -6.77
CA ARG A 254 7.04 8.49 -7.30
C ARG A 254 7.43 7.16 -6.66
N GLU A 255 8.72 6.89 -6.51
CA GLU A 255 9.21 5.66 -5.88
C GLU A 255 8.72 5.52 -4.44
N LEU A 256 8.74 6.62 -3.67
CA LEU A 256 8.24 6.65 -2.29
C LEU A 256 6.73 6.33 -2.20
N LEU A 257 5.93 6.78 -3.18
CA LEU A 257 4.49 6.48 -3.24
C LEU A 257 4.21 5.05 -3.68
N THR A 258 5.04 4.51 -4.58
CA THR A 258 4.88 3.18 -5.18
C THR A 258 5.17 2.07 -4.17
N ASP A 259 6.16 2.26 -3.29
CA ASP A 259 6.57 1.27 -2.30
C ASP A 259 5.62 1.21 -1.07
N HIS A 260 4.55 2.02 -1.04
CA HIS A 260 3.54 2.15 0.04
C HIS A 260 4.09 2.35 1.47
N ARG A 261 5.39 2.64 1.61
CA ARG A 261 6.06 2.79 2.91
C ARG A 261 5.61 4.03 3.68
N VAL A 262 5.14 5.05 2.96
CA VAL A 262 4.82 6.36 3.52
C VAL A 262 3.48 6.86 2.97
N PRO A 263 2.54 7.29 3.84
CA PRO A 263 1.27 7.89 3.40
C PRO A 263 1.50 9.11 2.49
N GLY A 264 0.74 9.21 1.40
CA GLY A 264 0.88 10.31 0.43
C GLY A 264 0.69 11.71 1.02
N LEU A 265 -0.15 11.85 2.04
CA LEU A 265 -0.32 13.09 2.79
C LEU A 265 0.98 13.55 3.47
N LEU A 266 1.76 12.61 4.01
CA LEU A 266 3.04 12.94 4.66
C LEU A 266 4.06 13.40 3.64
N ILE A 267 4.09 12.79 2.44
CA ILE A 267 4.97 13.21 1.35
C ILE A 267 4.64 14.64 0.90
N GLU A 268 3.36 14.99 0.79
CA GLU A 268 2.96 16.35 0.42
C GLU A 268 3.30 17.37 1.53
N ALA A 269 3.12 17.01 2.80
CA ALA A 269 3.56 17.83 3.93
C ALA A 269 5.09 18.03 3.93
N MET A 270 5.86 16.97 3.65
CA MET A 270 7.31 17.04 3.49
C MET A 270 7.70 17.97 2.33
N LYS A 271 7.00 17.92 1.19
CA LYS A 271 7.22 18.83 0.05
C LYS A 271 7.02 20.28 0.43
N VAL A 272 5.94 20.60 1.12
CA VAL A 272 5.66 21.97 1.59
C VAL A 272 6.76 22.42 2.56
N ALA A 273 7.16 21.58 3.50
CA ALA A 273 8.25 21.86 4.43
C ALA A 273 9.59 22.11 3.71
N VAL A 274 9.96 21.25 2.75
CA VAL A 274 11.18 21.40 1.94
C VAL A 274 11.12 22.66 1.10
N ARG A 275 9.98 23.01 0.50
CA ARG A 275 9.81 24.26 -0.26
C ARG A 275 9.99 25.49 0.64
N LYS A 276 9.45 25.45 1.87
CA LYS A 276 9.63 26.51 2.88
C LYS A 276 11.10 26.67 3.27
N GLN A 277 11.78 25.56 3.59
CA GLN A 277 13.21 25.57 3.92
C GLN A 277 14.08 26.02 2.74
N ARG A 278 13.78 25.54 1.52
CA ARG A 278 14.47 25.95 0.29
C ARG A 278 14.32 27.46 0.07
N LYS A 279 13.13 28.03 0.26
CA LYS A 279 12.91 29.48 0.14
C LYS A 279 13.79 30.25 1.13
N LYS A 280 13.83 29.80 2.39
CA LYS A 280 14.68 30.38 3.44
C LYS A 280 16.18 30.30 3.11
N ILE A 281 16.68 29.11 2.76
CA ILE A 281 18.10 28.90 2.42
C ILE A 281 18.47 29.70 1.16
N LYS A 282 17.63 29.66 0.12
CA LYS A 282 17.86 30.41 -1.12
C LYS A 282 17.96 31.91 -0.87
N ALA A 283 17.07 32.46 -0.04
CA ALA A 283 17.11 33.89 0.29
C ALA A 283 18.42 34.26 0.99
N LYS A 284 18.86 33.44 1.95
CA LYS A 284 20.14 33.61 2.65
C LYS A 284 21.36 33.50 1.72
N MET A 285 21.37 32.52 0.80
CA MET A 285 22.48 32.34 -0.14
C MET A 285 22.58 33.45 -1.19
N LEU A 286 21.46 34.05 -1.59
CA LEU A 286 21.41 35.10 -2.61
C LEU A 286 21.39 36.51 -2.03
N GLY A 287 21.37 36.67 -0.70
CA GLY A 287 21.33 37.96 -0.03
C GLY A 287 20.02 38.76 -0.26
N THR A 288 18.94 38.10 -0.67
CA THR A 288 17.62 38.74 -0.81
C THR A 288 16.97 38.87 0.58
N PRO A 289 16.27 39.98 0.89
CA PRO A 289 15.66 40.17 2.20
C PRO A 289 14.72 39.01 2.55
N GLU A 290 14.85 38.49 3.77
CA GLU A 290 13.96 37.47 4.33
C GLU A 290 12.62 38.16 4.60
N GLU A 291 11.75 38.21 3.58
CA GLU A 291 10.37 38.69 3.73
C GLU A 291 9.70 37.83 4.83
N ALA A 292 9.39 38.48 5.95
CA ALA A 292 8.67 37.88 7.07
C ALA A 292 7.37 37.25 6.56
N ASP A 293 7.04 36.08 7.08
CA ASP A 293 5.89 35.24 6.76
C ASP A 293 4.69 36.02 6.17
N SER A 294 4.60 36.08 4.83
CA SER A 294 3.35 36.39 4.15
C SER A 294 2.46 35.16 4.31
N SER A 295 1.61 35.23 5.32
CA SER A 295 0.25 34.72 5.30
C SER A 295 -0.38 34.94 3.92
N ASP A 296 -1.29 34.05 3.56
CA ASP A 296 -2.11 34.07 2.34
C ASP A 296 -1.37 33.56 1.09
N GLU A 297 -1.35 32.23 0.95
CA GLU A 297 -2.02 31.50 -0.13
C GLU A 297 -2.02 30.00 0.27
N ASP A 298 -3.23 29.46 0.42
CA ASP A 298 -3.59 28.05 0.58
C ASP A 298 -3.32 27.31 1.91
N GLY A 299 -4.20 27.60 2.87
CA GLY A 299 -4.72 26.62 3.84
C GLY A 299 -5.68 25.59 3.20
N SER A 300 -5.49 25.27 1.93
CA SER A 300 -6.23 24.21 1.25
C SER A 300 -5.53 22.89 1.54
N TRP A 301 -5.92 22.24 2.64
CA TRP A 301 -5.71 20.80 2.76
C TRP A 301 -6.24 20.15 1.48
N PRO A 302 -5.44 19.38 0.72
CA PRO A 302 -5.98 18.69 -0.44
C PRO A 302 -6.95 17.62 0.08
N LEU A 303 -8.23 17.98 0.11
CA LEU A 303 -9.34 17.04 0.10
C LEU A 303 -9.07 16.09 -1.06
N LEU A 304 -8.91 14.82 -0.70
CA LEU A 304 -8.79 13.68 -1.56
C LEU A 304 -9.69 13.88 -2.79
N SER A 305 -9.08 14.08 -3.97
CA SER A 305 -9.76 13.86 -5.24
C SER A 305 -9.98 12.35 -5.38
N ASN A 306 -10.94 11.84 -4.62
CA ASN A 306 -11.45 10.50 -4.78
C ASN A 306 -12.38 10.56 -6.00
N ASN A 307 -12.02 9.79 -7.04
CA ASN A 307 -12.88 9.61 -8.21
C ASN A 307 -14.29 9.21 -7.73
N LYS A 308 -15.28 10.04 -8.07
CA LYS A 308 -16.68 9.69 -7.90
C LYS A 308 -17.01 8.51 -8.81
N GLY A 309 -17.26 7.36 -8.21
CA GLY A 309 -18.03 6.25 -8.75
C GLY A 309 -18.89 5.71 -7.61
N ASP A 310 -20.19 5.60 -7.85
CA ASP A 310 -21.25 5.30 -6.88
C ASP A 310 -21.00 4.03 -6.04
N GLU A 311 -21.06 4.14 -4.71
CA GLU A 311 -21.18 3.02 -3.76
C GLU A 311 -21.93 3.49 -2.49
N PRO A 312 -22.83 2.68 -1.87
CA PRO A 312 -23.77 3.15 -0.83
C PRO A 312 -23.07 3.47 0.50
N PRO A 313 -23.71 4.20 1.44
CA PRO A 313 -23.04 4.68 2.65
C PRO A 313 -22.63 3.49 3.53
N ALA A 314 -21.32 3.35 3.74
CA ALA A 314 -20.75 2.36 4.64
C ALA A 314 -21.16 2.67 6.10
N PRO A 315 -21.38 1.64 6.96
CA PRO A 315 -21.80 1.82 8.34
C PRO A 315 -20.71 2.52 9.15
N GLU A 316 -21.14 3.44 10.02
CA GLU A 316 -20.27 4.26 10.87
C GLU A 316 -19.25 3.41 11.63
N SER A 317 -17.98 3.70 11.38
CA SER A 317 -16.85 2.97 11.96
C SER A 317 -16.79 3.18 13.47
N ARG A 318 -16.64 2.09 14.23
CA ARG A 318 -16.44 2.06 15.70
C ARG A 318 -15.31 2.98 16.18
N ILE A 319 -14.41 3.39 15.28
CA ILE A 319 -13.29 4.29 15.58
C ILE A 319 -13.78 5.73 15.87
N GLN A 320 -14.92 6.17 15.29
CA GLN A 320 -15.50 7.48 15.58
C GLN A 320 -15.98 7.59 17.05
N SER A 321 -16.46 6.49 17.63
CA SER A 321 -16.83 6.42 19.05
C SER A 321 -15.61 6.58 19.98
N SER A 322 -14.45 6.04 19.60
CA SER A 322 -13.23 6.12 20.42
C SER A 322 -12.56 7.49 20.43
N PHE A 323 -12.82 8.34 19.43
CA PHE A 323 -12.26 9.70 19.35
C PHE A 323 -13.30 10.81 19.55
N GLY A 324 -14.55 10.47 19.85
CA GLY A 324 -15.64 11.44 20.07
C GLY A 324 -15.33 12.49 21.15
N LEU A 325 -14.57 12.12 22.19
CA LEU A 325 -14.13 13.07 23.23
C LEU A 325 -13.14 14.14 22.71
N TRP A 326 -12.43 13.89 21.60
CA TRP A 326 -11.42 14.81 21.06
C TRP A 326 -12.00 15.84 20.09
N TYR A 327 -13.20 15.59 19.57
CA TYR A 327 -13.90 16.50 18.66
C TYR A 327 -15.03 17.29 19.35
N GLN A 328 -15.27 17.04 20.63
CA GLN A 328 -16.25 17.76 21.44
C GLN A 328 -15.62 18.99 22.12
N GLY A 329 -14.89 19.79 21.34
CA GLY A 329 -14.19 20.99 21.83
C GLY A 329 -14.65 22.30 21.17
N GLU A 330 -15.31 22.26 20.02
CA GLU A 330 -15.67 23.46 19.26
C GLU A 330 -17.07 23.33 18.68
N THR A 331 -18.09 23.36 19.53
CA THR A 331 -19.45 23.74 19.14
C THR A 331 -20.12 24.44 20.31
N GLU A 332 -20.17 25.77 20.18
CA GLU A 332 -21.10 26.73 20.80
C GLU A 332 -21.26 26.74 22.33
N ALA A 333 -20.76 27.82 22.93
CA ALA A 333 -21.21 28.32 24.23
C ALA A 333 -22.72 28.63 24.22
N PRO A 334 -23.42 28.43 25.35
CA PRO A 334 -23.88 29.62 26.07
C PRO A 334 -23.78 29.56 27.61
N GLU A 335 -23.40 30.71 28.17
CA GLU A 335 -23.89 31.37 29.39
C GLU A 335 -24.07 30.58 30.72
N ALA A 336 -23.07 30.74 31.58
CA ALA A 336 -23.16 31.36 32.91
C ALA A 336 -24.25 30.90 33.91
N LYS A 337 -23.84 30.24 35.02
CA LYS A 337 -23.64 30.86 36.36
C LYS A 337 -23.50 29.82 37.50
N THR A 338 -22.46 30.06 38.28
CA THR A 338 -22.35 29.95 39.75
C THR A 338 -22.59 28.60 40.45
N SER A 339 -21.49 28.08 41.01
CA SER A 339 -21.13 28.07 42.45
C SER A 339 -20.79 26.69 43.03
N SER A 340 -19.51 26.57 43.38
CA SER A 340 -18.93 26.04 44.63
C SER A 340 -19.67 24.95 45.41
N THR A 341 -18.94 23.90 45.84
CA THR A 341 -18.48 23.72 47.24
C THR A 341 -17.80 22.33 47.40
N ALA A 342 -16.71 22.30 48.16
CA ALA A 342 -15.89 21.14 48.51
C ALA A 342 -16.52 20.26 49.61
N SER A 343 -16.14 18.97 49.68
CA SER A 343 -15.53 18.29 50.86
C SER A 343 -15.74 16.76 50.90
N SER A 344 -14.61 16.06 50.96
CA SER A 344 -14.21 15.01 51.92
C SER A 344 -15.18 13.93 52.43
N GLN A 345 -14.81 12.65 52.23
CA GLN A 345 -14.84 11.55 53.23
C GLN A 345 -14.16 10.30 52.62
N LEU A 346 -12.96 9.85 53.01
CA LEU A 346 -12.46 9.17 54.22
C LEU A 346 -12.97 7.73 54.46
N GLY A 347 -12.04 6.76 54.39
CA GLY A 347 -12.13 5.36 54.85
C GLY A 347 -11.18 4.47 54.02
N ARG A 348 -9.92 4.19 54.41
CA ARG A 348 -9.44 3.32 55.52
C ARG A 348 -9.89 1.87 55.26
N GLU A 349 -9.08 0.82 55.11
CA GLU A 349 -7.71 0.45 55.50
C GLU A 349 -7.26 -0.78 54.66
N GLU A 350 -5.94 -0.88 54.41
CA GLU A 350 -5.06 -2.07 54.36
C GLU A 350 -5.49 -3.44 53.76
N GLU A 351 -4.72 -3.97 52.80
CA GLU A 351 -3.58 -4.88 53.07
C GLU A 351 -2.76 -5.15 51.79
N ALA A 352 -1.45 -5.33 51.98
CA ALA A 352 -0.45 -5.63 50.96
C ALA A 352 -0.11 -7.13 50.94
N SER A 353 0.15 -7.71 49.77
CA SER A 353 1.41 -8.41 49.43
C SER A 353 1.27 -9.45 48.30
N GLN A 354 2.07 -9.22 47.25
CA GLN A 354 2.94 -10.16 46.53
C GLN A 354 2.36 -11.39 45.75
N GLU A 355 2.63 -11.34 44.44
CA GLU A 355 2.73 -12.38 43.39
C GLU A 355 3.64 -13.59 43.74
N PRO A 356 3.87 -14.60 42.84
CA PRO A 356 3.11 -15.08 41.65
C PRO A 356 2.94 -16.63 41.61
N SER A 357 2.14 -17.17 40.67
CA SER A 357 2.56 -18.17 39.65
C SER A 357 1.44 -19.10 39.12
N LEU A 358 1.36 -19.10 37.79
CA LEU A 358 1.11 -20.19 36.83
C LEU A 358 -0.29 -20.80 36.60
N GLU A 359 -0.72 -20.58 35.35
CA GLU A 359 -1.32 -21.51 34.37
C GLU A 359 -2.68 -22.17 34.65
N SER A 360 -3.66 -21.86 33.79
CA SER A 360 -4.16 -22.81 32.77
C SER A 360 -5.54 -22.38 32.22
N VAL A 361 -5.55 -22.08 30.93
CA VAL A 361 -6.54 -22.51 29.91
C VAL A 361 -8.03 -22.53 30.27
N GLY A 362 -8.82 -21.79 29.47
CA GLY A 362 -10.06 -22.36 28.92
C GLY A 362 -11.29 -21.46 28.93
N SER A 363 -11.58 -20.91 27.74
CA SER A 363 -12.91 -20.73 27.16
C SER A 363 -13.93 -19.82 27.83
N SER A 364 -14.19 -18.70 27.14
CA SER A 364 -15.53 -18.09 27.07
C SER A 364 -16.55 -19.06 26.45
N PRO A 365 -17.84 -18.93 26.82
CA PRO A 365 -18.87 -19.03 25.80
C PRO A 365 -19.95 -17.94 25.91
N ALA A 366 -20.71 -17.83 24.81
CA ALA A 366 -21.97 -17.11 24.60
C ALA A 366 -21.83 -15.58 24.40
N SER A 367 -21.97 -15.04 23.18
CA SER A 367 -23.20 -14.95 22.38
C SER A 367 -24.41 -14.47 23.17
N THR A 368 -24.91 -13.26 22.90
CA THR A 368 -26.35 -13.01 22.74
C THR A 368 -26.62 -11.59 22.24
N SER A 369 -27.43 -11.53 21.17
CA SER A 369 -28.13 -10.41 20.54
C SER A 369 -27.46 -9.77 19.32
#